data_AF-A0A7V8WSG0-F1
#
_entry.id   AF-A0A7V8WSG0-F1
#
_cell.length_a   1.000
_cell.length_b   1.000
_cell.length_c   1.000
_cell.angle_alpha   90.00
_cell.angle_beta   90.00
_cell.angle_gamma   90.00
#
_symmetry.space_group_name_H-M   'P 1'
#
loop_
_entity.id
_entity.type
_entity.pdbx_description
1 polymer ?
#
loop_
_entity_poly.entity_id
_entity_poly.type
_entity_poly.pdbx_seq_one_letter_code
_entity_poly.pdbx_strand_id
1 'polypeptide(L)'
;VWTLLGVLLAVLTRGTALAIGIGVLYTLVLEGLVSAFATQIDALEPMVQGFLRANTYSLVRPLGAVIEEGVNNGPGSFSGPWVDPLQAFLVLAAYLAGFALIAAVVLRRRDVV
;
A
#
# COMPACT_ATOMS: atom_id res chain seq x y z
N VAL A 1 2.22 4.27 7.19
CA VAL A 1 1.00 3.89 6.45
C VAL A 1 0.75 2.38 6.48
N TRP A 2 1.72 1.55 6.08
CA TRP A 2 1.62 0.07 6.16
C TRP A 2 1.21 -0.48 7.52
N THR A 3 1.80 0.06 8.59
CA THR A 3 1.43 -0.32 9.97
C THR A 3 -0.03 -0.03 10.28
N LEU A 4 -0.54 1.14 9.86
CA LEU A 4 -1.95 1.52 10.04
C LEU A 4 -2.91 0.69 9.20
N LEU A 5 -2.50 0.26 8.01
CA LEU A 5 -3.27 -0.72 7.23
C LEU A 5 -3.40 -2.03 8.02
N GLY A 6 -2.31 -2.55 8.59
CA GLY A 6 -2.33 -3.74 9.44
C GLY A 6 -3.22 -3.58 10.67
N VAL A 7 -3.12 -2.44 11.37
CA VAL A 7 -4.00 -2.09 12.51
C VAL A 7 -5.46 -2.08 12.09
N LEU A 8 -5.79 -1.41 10.98
CA LEU A 8 -7.15 -1.37 10.45
C LEU A 8 -7.68 -2.78 10.16
N LEU A 9 -6.90 -3.61 9.46
CA LEU A 9 -7.28 -4.98 9.16
C LEU A 9 -7.52 -5.79 10.43
N ALA A 10 -6.63 -5.69 11.43
CA ALA A 10 -6.78 -6.39 12.71
C ALA A 10 -8.03 -5.92 13.47
N VAL A 11 -8.30 -4.61 13.48
CA VAL A 11 -9.52 -4.04 14.06
C VAL A 11 -10.75 -4.59 13.34
N LEU A 12 -10.77 -4.62 12.00
CA LEU A 12 -11.90 -5.11 11.24
C LEU A 12 -12.15 -6.61 11.45
N THR A 13 -11.12 -7.44 11.30
CA THR A 13 -11.20 -8.91 11.34
C THR A 13 -11.31 -9.48 12.76
N ARG A 14 -11.04 -8.67 13.80
CA ARG A 14 -11.00 -9.11 15.21
C ARG A 14 -9.94 -10.18 15.49
N GLY A 15 -8.90 -10.27 14.68
CA GLY A 15 -7.85 -11.28 14.85
C GLY A 15 -6.59 -10.98 14.04
N THR A 16 -5.43 -11.28 14.62
CA THR A 16 -4.12 -11.01 14.01
C THR A 16 -3.83 -11.94 12.83
N ALA A 17 -4.20 -13.21 12.91
CA ALA A 17 -3.94 -14.19 11.84
C ALA A 17 -4.61 -13.82 10.50
N LEU A 18 -5.90 -13.48 10.53
CA LEU A 18 -6.64 -13.04 9.34
C LEU A 18 -6.12 -11.71 8.79
N ALA A 19 -5.76 -10.77 9.67
CA ALA A 19 -5.21 -9.49 9.24
C ALA A 19 -3.87 -9.64 8.52
N ILE A 20 -2.99 -10.51 9.04
CA ILE A 20 -1.72 -10.84 8.39
C ILE A 20 -1.98 -11.50 7.04
N GLY A 21 -2.86 -12.50 6.97
CA GLY A 21 -3.20 -13.19 5.72
C GLY A 21 -3.72 -12.24 4.64
N ILE A 22 -4.66 -11.36 4.99
CA ILE A 22 -5.23 -10.37 4.07
C ILE A 22 -4.17 -9.33 3.66
N GLY A 23 -3.34 -8.87 4.60
CA GLY A 23 -2.27 -7.92 4.32
C GLY A 23 -1.26 -8.48 3.32
N VAL A 24 -0.81 -9.72 3.52
CA VAL A 24 0.13 -10.40 2.61
C VAL A 24 -0.51 -10.63 1.23
N LEU A 25 -1.77 -11.08 1.18
CA LEU A 25 -2.52 -11.26 -0.06
C LEU A 25 -2.66 -9.94 -0.82
N TYR A 26 -2.97 -8.85 -0.12
CA TYR A 26 -3.04 -7.52 -0.72
C TYR A 26 -1.70 -7.10 -1.33
N THR A 27 -0.60 -7.19 -0.59
CA THR A 27 0.69 -6.67 -1.07
C THR A 27 1.32 -7.51 -2.16
N LEU A 28 1.30 -8.84 -2.01
CA LEU A 28 2.04 -9.73 -2.90
C LEU A 28 1.18 -10.17 -4.08
N VAL A 29 -0.10 -10.47 -3.83
CA VAL A 29 -0.98 -11.01 -4.86
C VAL A 29 -1.69 -9.87 -5.58
N LEU A 30 -2.43 -9.01 -4.90
CA LEU A 30 -3.22 -7.96 -5.58
C LEU A 30 -2.32 -6.90 -6.20
N GLU A 31 -1.53 -6.18 -5.39
CA GLU A 31 -0.67 -5.14 -5.95
C GLU A 31 0.41 -5.72 -6.88
N GLY A 32 0.96 -6.90 -6.56
CA GLY A 32 1.95 -7.59 -7.38
C GLY A 32 1.41 -8.01 -8.75
N LEU A 33 0.29 -8.74 -8.81
CA LEU A 33 -0.29 -9.19 -10.08
C LEU A 33 -0.80 -8.01 -10.91
N VAL A 34 -1.48 -7.04 -10.31
CA VAL A 34 -1.98 -5.88 -11.06
C VAL A 34 -0.83 -5.04 -11.60
N SER A 35 0.27 -4.89 -10.84
CA SER A 35 1.50 -4.25 -11.37
C SER A 35 2.10 -5.03 -12.54
N ALA A 36 2.11 -6.37 -12.47
CA ALA A 36 2.60 -7.20 -13.55
C ALA A 36 1.74 -7.05 -14.82
N PHE A 37 0.41 -7.07 -14.68
CA PHE A 37 -0.50 -6.88 -15.82
C PHE A 37 -0.47 -5.46 -16.39
N ALA A 38 -0.19 -4.44 -15.58
CA ALA A 38 -0.07 -3.08 -16.07
C ALA A 38 1.09 -2.89 -17.07
N THR A 39 2.07 -3.80 -17.10
CA THR A 39 3.11 -3.81 -18.16
C THR A 39 2.57 -4.19 -19.54
N GLN A 40 1.38 -4.81 -19.60
CA GLN A 40 0.75 -5.29 -20.83
C GLN A 40 -0.54 -4.54 -21.15
N ILE A 41 -1.16 -3.89 -20.16
CA ILE A 41 -2.46 -3.24 -20.27
C ILE A 41 -2.36 -1.81 -19.73
N ASP A 42 -2.25 -0.84 -20.63
CA ASP A 42 -2.10 0.59 -20.30
C ASP A 42 -3.27 1.13 -19.45
N ALA A 43 -4.47 0.55 -19.60
CA ALA A 43 -5.65 0.94 -18.81
C ALA A 43 -5.50 0.65 -17.30
N LEU A 44 -4.59 -0.26 -16.91
CA LEU A 44 -4.32 -0.58 -15.50
C LEU A 44 -3.28 0.34 -14.86
N GLU A 45 -2.51 1.06 -15.68
CA GLU A 45 -1.48 1.98 -15.21
C GLU A 45 -1.99 3.05 -14.21
N PRO A 46 -3.12 3.75 -14.46
CA PRO A 46 -3.65 4.71 -13.48
C PRO A 46 -4.07 4.05 -12.16
N MET A 47 -4.49 2.78 -12.17
CA MET A 47 -4.80 2.05 -10.93
C MET A 47 -3.54 1.76 -10.14
N VAL A 48 -2.46 1.33 -10.81
CA VAL A 48 -1.17 1.06 -10.16
C VAL A 48 -0.55 2.33 -9.59
N GLN A 49 -0.70 3.47 -10.27
CA GLN A 49 -0.27 4.78 -9.76
C GLN A 49 -0.98 5.19 -8.46
N GLY A 50 -2.17 4.65 -8.18
CA GLY A 50 -2.88 4.83 -6.91
C GLY A 50 -2.44 3.90 -5.78
N PHE A 51 -1.67 2.85 -6.08
CA PHE A 51 -1.33 1.83 -5.08
C PHE A 51 -0.40 2.32 -3.99
N LEU A 52 -0.54 1.71 -2.82
CA LEU A 52 0.21 2.10 -1.64
C LEU A 52 1.71 1.86 -1.85
N ARG A 53 2.08 0.77 -2.52
CA ARG A 53 3.47 0.46 -2.89
C ARG A 53 4.07 1.48 -3.85
N ALA A 54 3.38 1.83 -4.95
CA ALA A 54 3.88 2.74 -5.96
C ALA A 54 4.17 4.14 -5.39
N ASN A 55 3.25 4.67 -4.58
CA ASN A 55 3.41 5.97 -3.91
C ASN A 55 4.51 5.92 -2.84
N THR A 56 4.64 4.82 -2.08
CA THR A 56 5.70 4.68 -1.07
C THR A 56 7.09 4.70 -1.70
N TYR A 57 7.31 3.91 -2.77
CA TYR A 57 8.60 3.86 -3.45
C TYR A 57 8.92 5.17 -4.17
N SER A 58 7.92 5.83 -4.77
CA SER A 58 8.11 7.12 -5.45
C SER A 58 8.50 8.25 -4.49
N LEU A 59 8.00 8.23 -3.24
CA LEU A 59 8.38 9.23 -2.23
C LEU A 59 9.81 9.04 -1.71
N VAL A 60 10.29 7.79 -1.64
CA VAL A 60 11.63 7.46 -1.12
C VAL A 60 12.72 7.57 -2.19
N ARG A 61 12.36 7.46 -3.48
CA ARG A 61 13.28 7.61 -4.62
C ARG A 61 14.19 8.86 -4.57
N PRO A 62 13.68 10.09 -4.35
CA PRO A 62 14.53 11.28 -4.29
C PRO A 62 15.50 11.29 -3.09
N LEU A 63 15.30 10.44 -2.08
CA LEU A 63 16.19 10.31 -0.92
C LEU A 63 17.44 9.44 -1.24
N GLY A 64 17.59 8.96 -2.48
CA GLY A 64 18.74 8.17 -2.91
C GLY A 64 18.78 6.73 -2.37
N ALA A 65 17.71 6.28 -1.69
CA ALA A 65 17.64 4.97 -1.05
C ALA A 65 17.19 3.83 -1.98
N VAL A 66 16.79 4.14 -3.22
CA VAL A 66 16.51 3.12 -4.25
C VAL A 66 17.83 2.79 -4.94
N ILE A 67 18.57 1.84 -4.35
CA ILE A 67 19.78 1.28 -4.96
C ILE A 67 19.34 0.52 -6.23
N GLU A 68 19.78 0.99 -7.39
CA GLU A 68 19.47 0.38 -8.71
C GLU A 68 19.85 -1.11 -8.79
N GLU A 69 20.69 -1.61 -7.87
CA GLU A 69 21.17 -2.99 -7.83
C GLU A 69 20.13 -4.02 -7.32
N GLY A 70 19.04 -3.59 -6.68
CA GLY A 70 18.04 -4.49 -6.06
C GLY A 70 16.76 -4.75 -6.88
N VAL A 71 16.61 -4.07 -8.03
CA VAL A 71 15.34 -3.97 -8.77
C VAL A 71 14.85 -5.30 -9.37
N ASN A 72 15.71 -6.32 -9.45
CA ASN A 72 15.40 -7.55 -10.20
C ASN A 72 15.32 -8.85 -9.38
N ASN A 73 15.55 -8.83 -8.05
CA ASN A 73 15.81 -10.10 -7.32
C ASN A 73 15.02 -10.32 -6.01
N GLY A 74 13.85 -9.69 -5.83
CA GLY A 74 13.02 -9.97 -4.66
C GLY A 74 11.51 -9.79 -4.90
N PRO A 75 10.65 -10.54 -4.18
CA PRO A 75 9.18 -10.44 -4.30
C PRO A 75 8.61 -9.08 -3.88
N GLY A 76 9.44 -8.19 -3.32
CA GLY A 76 9.10 -6.79 -3.00
C GLY A 76 9.70 -5.74 -3.94
N SER A 77 10.43 -6.14 -4.98
CA SER A 77 11.04 -5.22 -5.94
C SER A 77 9.98 -4.46 -6.73
N PHE A 78 10.26 -3.18 -7.02
CA PHE A 78 9.38 -2.28 -7.75
C PHE A 78 10.20 -1.47 -8.75
N SER A 79 9.87 -1.60 -10.04
CA SER A 79 10.57 -0.96 -11.16
C SER A 79 9.80 0.22 -11.76
N GLY A 80 8.61 0.51 -11.25
CA GLY A 80 7.68 1.52 -11.78
C GLY A 80 6.26 0.94 -11.91
N PRO A 81 5.26 1.76 -12.29
CA PRO A 81 5.33 3.18 -12.69
C PRO A 81 5.63 4.13 -11.51
N TRP A 82 6.40 5.18 -11.81
CA TRP A 82 6.77 6.21 -10.83
C TRP A 82 5.78 7.37 -10.88
N VAL A 83 5.34 7.83 -9.72
CA VAL A 83 4.45 8.98 -9.60
C VAL A 83 5.19 10.21 -9.10
N ASP A 84 4.60 11.38 -9.30
CA ASP A 84 5.14 12.63 -8.78
C ASP A 84 5.25 12.59 -7.23
N PRO A 85 6.35 13.08 -6.62
CA PRO A 85 6.54 13.04 -5.17
C PRO A 85 5.44 13.76 -4.37
N LEU A 86 4.87 14.85 -4.90
CA LEU A 86 3.77 15.56 -4.23
C LEU A 86 2.49 14.73 -4.27
N GLN A 87 2.18 14.12 -5.42
CA GLN A 87 1.08 13.15 -5.52
C GLN A 87 1.27 12.00 -4.53
N ALA A 88 2.48 11.41 -4.49
CA ALA A 88 2.81 10.33 -3.58
C ALA A 88 2.58 10.70 -2.12
N PHE A 89 3.04 11.88 -1.71
CA PHE A 89 2.84 12.38 -0.36
C PHE A 89 1.35 12.54 -0.02
N LEU A 90 0.57 13.16 -0.92
CA LEU A 90 -0.86 13.39 -0.71
C LEU A 90 -1.65 12.08 -0.62
N VAL A 91 -1.38 11.12 -1.51
CA VAL A 91 -2.04 9.81 -1.51
C VAL A 91 -1.71 9.06 -0.21
N LEU A 92 -0.45 9.05 0.21
CA LEU A 92 -0.03 8.40 1.46
C LEU A 92 -0.64 9.06 2.70
N ALA A 93 -0.71 10.40 2.72
CA ALA A 93 -1.36 11.14 3.79
C ALA A 93 -2.86 10.85 3.86
N ALA A 94 -3.54 10.77 2.70
CA ALA A 94 -4.95 10.40 2.62
C ALA A 94 -5.20 8.97 3.13
N TYR A 95 -4.38 7.99 2.72
CA TYR A 95 -4.46 6.63 3.24
C TYR A 95 -4.20 6.57 4.75
N LEU A 96 -3.20 7.31 5.24
CA LEU A 96 -2.89 7.38 6.67
C LEU A 96 -4.09 7.90 7.47
N ALA A 97 -4.66 9.02 7.06
CA ALA A 97 -5.83 9.62 7.69
C ALA A 97 -7.06 8.70 7.60
N GLY A 98 -7.32 8.13 6.43
CA GLY A 98 -8.44 7.21 6.19
C GLY A 98 -8.36 5.96 7.07
N PHE A 99 -7.20 5.29 7.10
CA PHE A 99 -7.03 4.09 7.93
C PHE A 99 -7.16 4.40 9.42
N ALA A 100 -6.57 5.50 9.90
CA ALA A 100 -6.70 5.92 11.28
C ALA A 100 -8.15 6.26 11.65
N LEU A 101 -8.85 7.01 10.80
CA LEU A 101 -10.24 7.41 11.02
C LEU A 101 -11.17 6.19 11.07
N ILE A 102 -11.06 5.28 10.09
CA ILE A 102 -11.91 4.08 10.04
C ILE A 102 -11.62 3.19 11.26
N ALA A 103 -10.36 2.96 11.59
CA ALA A 103 -10.00 2.19 12.78
C ALA A 103 -10.58 2.80 14.06
N ALA A 104 -10.44 4.12 14.24
CA ALA A 104 -10.96 4.83 15.40
C ALA A 104 -12.50 4.78 15.49
N VAL A 105 -13.21 4.96 14.37
CA VAL A 105 -14.68 4.89 14.33
C VAL A 105 -15.16 3.48 14.64
N VAL A 106 -14.51 2.45 14.09
CA VAL A 106 -14.88 1.05 14.35
C VAL A 106 -14.63 0.69 15.80
N LEU A 107 -13.50 1.11 16.39
CA LEU A 107 -13.22 0.93 17.82
C LEU A 107 -14.28 1.63 18.68
N ARG A 108 -14.53 2.92 18.44
CA ARG A 108 -15.50 3.70 19.21
C ARG A 108 -16.91 3.14 19.15
N ARG A 109 -17.35 2.62 18.00
CA ARG A 109 -18.68 1.98 17.89
C ARG A 109 -18.77 0.64 18.62
N ARG A 110 -17.64 -0.04 18.83
CA ARG A 110 -17.58 -1.33 19.54
C ARG A 110 -17.47 -1.17 21.05
N ASP A 111 -16.75 -0.15 21.50
CA ASP A 111 -16.56 0.11 22.95
C ASP A 111 -17.85 0.63 23.64
N VAL A 112 -18.87 1.02 22.86
CA VAL A 112 -20.12 1.59 23.36
C VAL A 112 -21.24 0.54 23.50
N VAL A 113 -21.03 -0.70 23.06
CA VAL A 113 -21.99 -1.82 23.14
C VAL A 113 -21.53 -2.85 24.16
#